data_AF-A0A6B3I3P0-F1
#
_entry.id   AF-A0A6B3I3P0-F1
#
_cell.length_a   1.000
_cell.length_b   1.000
_cell.length_c   1.000
_cell.angle_alpha   90.00
_cell.angle_beta   90.00
_cell.angle_gamma   90.00
#
_symmetry.space_group_name_H-M   'P 1'
#
loop_
_entity.id
_entity.type
_entity.pdbx_description
1 polymer ?
#
loop_
_entity_poly.entity_id
_entity_poly.type
_entity_poly.pdbx_seq_one_letter_code
_entity_poly.pdbx_strand_id
1 'polypeptide(L)'
;EIAWAAHGLSVVVVQEEHRTGKLGPVSRHPLNRRLTATSEFRVTGPAAGSDLLRTSADRTGSRVLGTLNNCAGGTTPWGTTLHGE
;
A
#
# COMPACT_ATOMS: atom_id res chain seq x y z
N GLU A 1 -3.54 -14.93 9.76
CA GLU A 1 -4.18 -14.25 8.60
C GLU A 1 -4.97 -13.01 9.00
N ILE A 2 -5.93 -13.09 9.93
CA ILE A 2 -6.77 -11.92 10.32
C ILE A 2 -5.93 -10.71 10.76
N ALA A 3 -4.93 -10.92 11.63
CA ALA A 3 -4.04 -9.84 12.06
C ALA A 3 -3.30 -9.20 10.88
N TRP A 4 -2.78 -10.00 9.94
CA TRP A 4 -2.12 -9.51 8.73
C TRP A 4 -3.05 -8.71 7.81
N ALA A 5 -4.33 -9.10 7.71
CA ALA A 5 -5.34 -8.37 6.95
C ALA A 5 -5.78 -7.05 7.61
N ALA A 6 -5.54 -6.89 8.92
CA ALA A 6 -5.79 -5.64 9.64
C ALA A 6 -4.69 -4.60 9.39
N HIS A 7 -3.50 -5.02 8.98
CA HIS A 7 -2.40 -4.13 8.58
C HIS A 7 -2.45 -3.78 7.08
N GLY A 8 -1.61 -2.81 6.71
CA GLY A 8 -1.45 -2.36 5.34
C GLY A 8 -2.13 -1.03 5.06
N LEU A 9 -2.62 -0.87 3.84
CA LEU A 9 -3.14 0.39 3.31
C LEU A 9 -4.56 0.20 2.74
N SER A 10 -5.37 1.25 2.87
CA SER A 10 -6.68 1.35 2.24
C SER A 10 -6.73 2.55 1.31
N VAL A 11 -7.05 2.32 0.05
CA VAL A 11 -7.38 3.37 -0.92
C VAL A 11 -8.90 3.38 -1.07
N VAL A 12 -9.52 4.53 -0.80
CA VAL A 12 -10.97 4.69 -0.80
C VAL A 12 -11.33 5.95 -1.57
N VAL A 13 -12.20 5.81 -2.56
CA VAL A 13 -12.83 6.95 -3.22
C VAL A 13 -13.87 7.55 -2.29
N VAL A 14 -13.80 8.87 -2.13
CA VAL A 14 -14.79 9.65 -1.39
C VAL A 14 -15.50 10.60 -2.33
N GLN A 15 -16.77 10.86 -2.04
CA GLN A 15 -17.58 11.85 -2.76
C GLN A 15 -18.12 12.87 -1.76
N GLU A 16 -18.07 14.14 -2.17
CA GLU A 16 -18.61 15.25 -1.41
C GLU A 16 -20.11 15.40 -1.61
N GLU A 17 -20.85 15.56 -0.51
CA GLU A 17 -22.25 15.96 -0.54
C GLU A 17 -22.37 17.45 -0.87
N HIS A 18 -22.97 17.78 -2.02
CA HIS A 18 -23.01 19.14 -2.59
C HIS A 18 -23.54 20.24 -1.63
N ARG A 19 -24.42 19.92 -0.68
CA ARG A 19 -25.00 20.93 0.23
C ARG A 19 -24.26 21.09 1.54
N THR A 20 -23.55 20.05 1.99
CA THR A 20 -22.97 20.01 3.34
C THR A 20 -21.45 19.95 3.34
N GLY A 21 -20.84 19.64 2.19
CA GLY A 21 -19.40 19.41 2.07
C GLY A 21 -18.92 18.10 2.71
N LYS A 22 -19.83 17.26 3.21
CA LYS A 22 -19.46 16.00 3.88
C LYS A 22 -18.89 15.02 2.88
N LEU A 23 -17.74 14.43 3.21
CA LEU A 23 -17.14 13.35 2.44
C LEU A 23 -17.70 12.00 2.88
N GLY A 24 -18.31 11.27 1.95
CA GLY A 24 -18.77 9.89 2.15
C GLY A 24 -17.97 8.90 1.28
N PRO A 25 -17.67 7.68 1.75
CA PRO A 25 -17.01 6.67 0.93
C PRO A 25 -17.93 6.14 -0.15
N VAL A 26 -17.41 6.00 -1.37
CA VAL A 26 -18.11 5.36 -2.49
C VAL A 26 -17.86 3.85 -2.42
N SER A 27 -18.85 3.12 -1.93
CA SER A 27 -18.76 1.66 -1.81
C SER A 27 -18.58 0.98 -3.17
N ARG A 28 -17.74 -0.05 -3.22
CA ARG A 28 -17.45 -0.87 -4.42
C ARG A 28 -16.93 -0.10 -5.64
N HIS A 29 -16.38 1.11 -5.45
CA HIS A 29 -15.74 1.85 -6.54
C HIS A 29 -14.51 1.08 -7.07
N PRO A 30 -14.27 1.00 -8.40
CA PRO A 30 -13.18 0.20 -8.98
C PRO A 30 -11.76 0.68 -8.60
N LEU A 31 -11.63 1.92 -8.12
CA LEU A 31 -10.36 2.44 -7.60
C LEU A 31 -10.10 2.08 -6.13
N ASN A 32 -11.10 1.54 -5.42
CA ASN A 32 -10.90 1.12 -4.04
C ASN A 32 -9.95 -0.08 -4.01
N ARG A 33 -8.95 -0.04 -3.13
CA ARG A 33 -7.95 -1.11 -3.01
C ARG A 33 -7.58 -1.36 -1.56
N ARG A 34 -7.27 -2.62 -1.26
CA ARG A 34 -6.58 -3.03 -0.05
C ARG A 34 -5.23 -3.59 -0.42
N LEU A 35 -4.21 -3.05 0.24
CA LEU A 35 -2.87 -3.61 0.24
C LEU A 35 -2.62 -4.11 1.66
N THR A 36 -2.17 -5.35 1.80
CA THR A 36 -2.04 -6.05 3.09
C THR A 36 -0.64 -6.65 3.20
N ALA A 37 -0.35 -7.36 4.29
CA ALA A 37 0.93 -8.07 4.47
C ALA A 37 1.18 -9.22 3.47
N THR A 38 0.26 -9.50 2.54
CA THR A 38 0.42 -10.53 1.50
C THR A 38 0.32 -9.98 0.08
N SER A 39 0.12 -8.67 -0.09
CA SER A 39 0.10 -8.03 -1.42
C SER A 39 1.52 -8.03 -2.01
N GLU A 40 1.67 -8.36 -3.29
CA GLU A 40 3.00 -8.33 -3.94
C GLU A 40 3.42 -6.88 -4.22
N PHE A 41 4.65 -6.55 -3.85
CA PHE A 41 5.31 -5.28 -4.16
C PHE A 41 6.63 -5.52 -4.87
N ARG A 42 6.99 -4.58 -5.75
CA ARG A 42 8.33 -4.51 -6.35
C ARG A 42 9.27 -3.75 -5.43
N VAL A 43 10.46 -4.28 -5.21
CA VAL A 43 11.57 -3.55 -4.60
C VAL A 43 12.33 -2.78 -5.69
N THR A 44 12.59 -1.50 -5.45
CA THR A 44 13.34 -0.62 -6.37
C THR A 44 14.44 0.13 -5.63
N GLY A 45 15.38 0.72 -6.37
CA GLY A 45 16.51 1.46 -5.80
C GLY A 45 17.78 0.60 -5.67
N PRO A 46 18.86 1.16 -5.09
CA PRO A 46 20.19 0.54 -5.15
C PRO A 46 20.31 -0.85 -4.50
N ALA A 47 19.46 -1.15 -3.51
CA ALA A 47 19.48 -2.44 -2.82
C ALA A 47 18.70 -3.54 -3.56
N ALA A 48 17.85 -3.19 -4.53
CA ALA A 48 17.02 -4.15 -5.26
C ALA A 48 17.90 -5.19 -5.98
N GLY A 49 17.61 -6.47 -5.77
CA GLY A 49 18.35 -7.58 -6.37
C GLY A 49 19.65 -7.98 -5.66
N SER A 50 20.05 -7.24 -4.61
CA SER A 50 21.21 -7.58 -3.79
C SER A 50 21.01 -8.91 -3.07
N ASP A 51 22.12 -9.58 -2.76
CA ASP A 51 22.08 -10.88 -2.06
C ASP A 51 21.39 -10.78 -0.69
N LEU A 52 21.42 -9.62 -0.05
CA LEU A 52 20.78 -9.35 1.25
C LEU A 52 19.24 -9.33 1.20
N LEU A 53 18.66 -9.10 0.03
CA LEU A 53 17.20 -9.11 -0.15
C LEU A 53 16.67 -10.42 -0.72
N ARG A 54 17.55 -11.38 -1.04
CA ARG A 54 17.14 -12.69 -1.57
C ARG A 54 16.67 -13.58 -0.44
N THR A 55 15.55 -14.25 -0.67
CA THR A 55 14.98 -15.25 0.23
C THR A 55 14.69 -16.54 -0.53
N SER A 56 14.28 -17.59 0.18
CA SER A 56 13.78 -18.80 -0.47
C SER A 56 12.51 -18.55 -1.30
N ALA A 57 11.69 -17.57 -0.90
CA ALA A 57 10.44 -17.19 -1.56
C ALA A 57 10.67 -16.29 -2.79
N ASP A 58 11.67 -15.40 -2.74
CA ASP A 58 12.13 -14.64 -3.90
C ASP A 58 13.65 -14.68 -4.00
N ARG A 59 14.15 -15.53 -4.91
CA ARG A 59 15.59 -15.63 -5.19
C ARG A 59 16.12 -14.47 -6.01
N THR A 60 15.25 -13.62 -6.57
CA THR A 60 15.68 -12.44 -7.33
C THR A 60 16.00 -11.26 -6.43
N GLY A 61 15.41 -11.17 -5.23
CA GLY A 61 15.57 -10.04 -4.31
C GLY A 61 14.90 -8.75 -4.81
N SER A 62 13.89 -8.89 -5.67
CA SER A 62 13.21 -7.77 -6.36
C SER A 62 11.70 -7.74 -6.12
N ARG A 63 11.16 -8.74 -5.44
CA ARG A 63 9.73 -8.86 -5.07
C ARG A 63 9.61 -9.19 -3.59
N VAL A 64 8.67 -8.52 -2.93
CA VAL A 64 8.33 -8.80 -1.52
C VAL A 64 6.83 -8.95 -1.38
N LEU A 65 6.43 -9.74 -0.38
CA LEU A 65 5.04 -9.82 0.01
C LEU A 65 4.82 -8.91 1.20
N GLY A 66 3.94 -7.96 0.99
CA GLY A 66 3.31 -7.22 2.05
C GLY A 66 3.84 -5.83 2.29
N THR A 67 3.01 -5.11 3.02
CA THR A 67 3.42 -3.97 3.79
C THR A 67 2.75 -4.05 5.17
N LEU A 68 3.49 -3.76 6.24
CA LEU A 68 3.04 -3.97 7.62
C LEU A 68 3.45 -2.81 8.53
N ASN A 69 2.76 -2.70 9.67
CA ASN A 69 3.03 -1.67 10.69
C ASN A 69 3.10 -0.23 10.13
N ASN A 70 2.39 0.03 9.03
CA ASN A 70 2.35 1.35 8.40
C ASN A 70 1.86 2.40 9.39
N CYS A 71 2.72 3.37 9.70
CA CYS A 71 2.43 4.36 10.74
C CYS A 71 1.94 5.67 10.13
N ALA A 72 2.79 6.34 9.37
CA ALA A 72 2.53 7.63 8.76
C ALA A 72 2.97 7.63 7.30
N GLY A 73 2.81 8.77 6.64
CA GLY A 73 3.09 8.90 5.23
C GLY A 73 3.12 10.34 4.77
N GLY A 74 3.23 10.51 3.45
CA GLY A 74 3.20 11.81 2.82
C GLY A 74 2.76 11.71 1.36
N THR A 75 2.19 12.80 0.86
CA THR A 75 1.81 12.91 -0.55
C THR A 75 2.92 13.62 -1.32
N THR A 76 3.32 13.04 -2.45
CA THR A 76 4.31 13.65 -3.32
C THR A 76 3.64 14.69 -4.24
N PRO A 77 4.38 15.72 -4.70
CA PRO A 77 3.85 16.73 -5.62
C PRO A 77 3.40 16.18 -6.99
N TRP A 78 3.79 14.96 -7.35
CA TRP A 78 3.43 14.30 -8.61
C TRP A 78 2.33 13.23 -8.44
N GLY A 79 1.58 13.29 -7.33
CA GLY A 79 0.35 12.50 -7.17
C GLY A 79 0.56 11.04 -6.73
N THR A 80 1.68 10.74 -6.06
CA THR A 80 1.88 9.44 -5.38
C THR A 80 1.83 9.62 -3.86
N THR A 81 1.61 8.52 -3.14
CA THR A 81 1.65 8.49 -1.67
C THR A 81 2.83 7.64 -1.19
N LEU A 82 3.45 8.07 -0.10
CA LEU A 82 4.51 7.35 0.62
C LEU A 82 3.96 6.88 1.95
N HIS A 83 4.36 5.68 2.37
CA HIS A 83 3.97 5.08 3.63
C HIS A 83 5.22 4.56 4.33
N GLY A 84 5.39 4.92 5.61
CA GLY A 84 6.49 4.45 6.44
C GLY A 84 6.09 3.20 7.22
N GLU A 85 6.93 2.17 7.13
CA GLU A 85 6.93 0.99 8.00
C GLU A 85 7.88 1.18 9.19
#